data_AF-A0A060C5T3-F1
#
_entry.id   AF-A0A060C5T3-F1
#
_cell.length_a   1.000
_cell.length_b   1.000
_cell.length_c   1.000
_cell.angle_alpha   90.00
_cell.angle_beta   90.00
_cell.angle_gamma   90.00
#
_symmetry.space_group_name_H-M   'P 1'
#
loop_
_entity.id
_entity.type
_entity.pdbx_description
1 polymer ?
#
loop_
_entity_poly.entity_id
_entity_poly.type
_entity_poly.pdbx_seq_one_letter_code
_entity_poly.pdbx_strand_id
1 'polypeptide(L)'
;MIKALIELYGITGKSDYLSFADSFIDYFVCEDGTIKNYNPEDYNLDNVNTGKTLYSLYSIFGKHKYRLAMDLIYTQLEHQPRTREGNFWHKAIYP
;
A
#
# COMPACT_ATOMS: atom_id res chain seq x y z
N MET A 1 -1.24 -11.39 -0.07
CA MET A 1 -0.85 -12.19 -1.26
C MET A 1 0.39 -11.61 -1.94
N ILE A 2 0.34 -10.39 -2.51
CA ILE A 2 1.47 -9.83 -3.29
C ILE A 2 2.79 -9.76 -2.50
N LYS A 3 2.76 -9.31 -1.24
CA LYS A 3 3.95 -9.31 -0.37
C LYS A 3 4.61 -10.69 -0.24
N ALA A 4 3.83 -11.77 -0.21
CA ALA A 4 4.36 -13.13 -0.13
C ALA A 4 5.09 -13.54 -1.43
N LEU A 5 4.71 -13.02 -2.59
CA LEU A 5 5.43 -13.25 -3.84
C LEU A 5 6.80 -12.55 -3.82
N ILE A 6 6.87 -11.34 -3.27
CA ILE A 6 8.14 -10.62 -3.08
C ILE A 6 9.05 -11.40 -2.11
N GLU A 7 8.50 -11.93 -1.03
CA GLU A 7 9.25 -12.77 -0.08
C GLU A 7 9.71 -14.10 -0.72
N LEU A 8 8.86 -14.73 -1.54
CA LEU A 8 9.20 -15.96 -2.25
C LEU A 8 10.32 -15.73 -3.29
N TYR A 9 10.35 -14.56 -3.94
CA TYR A 9 11.49 -14.14 -4.73
C TYR A 9 12.77 -14.08 -3.87
N GLY A 10 12.72 -13.47 -2.68
CA GLY A 10 13.86 -13.42 -1.77
C GLY A 10 14.39 -14.79 -1.32
N ILE A 11 13.51 -15.80 -1.23
CA ILE A 11 13.87 -17.18 -0.85
C ILE A 11 14.41 -17.97 -2.06
N THR A 12 13.77 -17.84 -3.22
CA THR A 12 13.99 -18.74 -4.36
C THR A 12 14.88 -18.14 -5.46
N GLY A 13 15.05 -16.82 -5.48
CA GLY A 13 15.70 -16.09 -6.56
C GLY A 13 14.92 -16.06 -7.89
N LYS A 14 13.72 -16.66 -7.95
CA LYS A 14 12.93 -16.71 -9.19
C LYS A 14 12.28 -15.37 -9.48
N SER A 15 12.79 -14.67 -10.50
CA SER A 15 12.37 -13.32 -10.89
C SER A 15 10.88 -13.21 -11.21
N ASP A 16 10.24 -14.28 -11.70
CA ASP A 16 8.85 -14.27 -12.13
C ASP A 16 7.88 -13.80 -11.03
N TYR A 17 8.16 -14.18 -9.77
CA TYR A 17 7.34 -13.74 -8.63
C TYR A 17 7.42 -12.22 -8.42
N LEU A 18 8.63 -11.66 -8.53
CA LEU A 18 8.86 -10.23 -8.36
C LEU A 18 8.28 -9.45 -9.53
N SER A 19 8.49 -9.92 -10.78
CA SER A 19 7.95 -9.30 -11.99
C SER A 19 6.43 -9.23 -11.97
N PHE A 20 5.77 -10.31 -11.54
CA PHE A 20 4.32 -10.32 -11.37
C PHE A 20 3.87 -9.35 -10.25
N ALA A 21 4.55 -9.37 -9.09
CA ALA A 21 4.21 -8.50 -7.98
C ALA A 21 4.31 -7.00 -8.36
N ASP A 22 5.37 -6.63 -9.07
CA ASP A 22 5.57 -5.29 -9.58
C ASP A 22 4.48 -4.94 -10.60
N SER A 23 4.28 -5.75 -11.63
CA SER A 23 3.28 -5.47 -12.69
C SER A 23 1.87 -5.34 -12.15
N PHE A 24 1.50 -6.17 -11.17
CA PHE A 24 0.19 -6.13 -10.53
C PHE A 24 -0.01 -4.81 -9.77
N ILE A 25 0.96 -4.39 -8.96
CA ILE A 25 0.87 -3.13 -8.20
C ILE A 25 0.94 -1.92 -9.13
N ASP A 26 1.83 -1.95 -10.12
CA ASP A 26 2.03 -0.90 -11.12
C ASP A 26 0.71 -0.56 -11.86
N TYR A 27 -0.11 -1.57 -12.16
CA TYR A 27 -1.42 -1.38 -12.78
C TYR A 27 -2.37 -0.49 -11.95
N PHE A 28 -2.32 -0.56 -10.62
CA PHE A 28 -3.18 0.23 -9.74
C PHE A 28 -2.60 1.60 -9.38
N VAL A 29 -1.28 1.76 -9.41
CA VAL A 29 -0.59 3.01 -9.04
C VAL A 29 -0.29 3.85 -10.27
N CYS A 30 -0.96 4.99 -10.37
CA CYS A 30 -0.74 5.99 -11.40
C CYS A 30 0.60 6.71 -11.19
N GLU A 31 1.12 7.35 -12.24
CA GLU A 31 2.43 8.04 -12.19
C GLU A 31 2.46 9.21 -11.19
N ASP A 32 1.32 9.82 -10.89
CA ASP A 32 1.16 10.87 -9.88
C ASP A 32 1.02 10.34 -8.44
N GLY A 33 1.06 9.02 -8.26
CA GLY A 33 0.91 8.36 -6.96
C GLY A 33 -0.53 8.09 -6.54
N THR A 34 -1.54 8.50 -7.33
CA THR A 34 -2.92 8.11 -7.08
C THR A 34 -3.08 6.59 -7.24
N ILE A 35 -3.98 5.99 -6.45
CA ILE A 35 -4.24 4.56 -6.46
C ILE A 35 -5.67 4.31 -6.94
N LYS A 36 -5.85 3.52 -8.00
CA LYS A 36 -7.17 3.18 -8.53
C LYS A 36 -8.04 2.53 -7.45
N ASN A 37 -9.31 2.96 -7.36
CA ASN A 37 -10.31 2.46 -6.41
C ASN A 37 -9.93 2.64 -4.93
N TYR A 38 -9.05 3.58 -4.61
CA TYR A 38 -8.72 3.94 -3.24
C TYR A 38 -9.17 5.37 -2.96
N ASN A 39 -9.97 5.53 -1.90
CA ASN A 39 -10.37 6.83 -1.38
C ASN A 39 -9.91 6.95 0.08
N PRO A 40 -8.97 7.88 0.40
CA PRO A 40 -8.51 8.11 1.77
C PRO A 40 -9.65 8.47 2.74
N GLU A 41 -10.69 9.15 2.26
CA GLU A 41 -11.82 9.60 3.08
C GLU A 41 -12.76 8.47 3.53
N ASP A 42 -12.59 7.26 3.00
CA ASP A 42 -13.29 6.08 3.53
C ASP A 42 -12.73 5.69 4.92
N TYR A 43 -11.53 6.18 5.26
CA TYR A 43 -10.76 5.86 6.46
C TYR A 43 -10.73 4.36 6.76
N ASN A 44 -10.65 3.53 5.71
CA ASN A 44 -10.65 2.08 5.85
C ASN A 44 -9.23 1.58 6.10
N LEU A 45 -8.94 1.07 7.30
CA LEU A 45 -7.61 0.55 7.65
C LEU A 45 -7.18 -0.67 6.83
N ASP A 46 -8.11 -1.42 6.22
CA ASP A 46 -7.77 -2.53 5.34
C ASP A 46 -6.91 -2.06 4.15
N ASN A 47 -7.20 -0.86 3.64
CA ASN A 47 -6.51 -0.28 2.48
C ASN A 47 -5.05 0.10 2.82
N VAL A 48 -4.78 0.45 4.07
CA VAL A 48 -3.44 0.86 4.54
C VAL A 48 -2.42 -0.28 4.42
N ASN A 49 -2.86 -1.54 4.56
CA ASN A 49 -1.95 -2.68 4.57
C ASN A 49 -1.13 -2.82 3.27
N THR A 50 -1.64 -2.33 2.14
CA THR A 50 -0.94 -2.31 0.85
C THR A 50 0.34 -1.47 0.89
N GLY A 51 0.44 -0.47 1.78
CA GLY A 51 1.66 0.33 2.00
C GLY A 51 2.90 -0.52 2.26
N LYS A 52 2.77 -1.66 2.94
CA LYS A 52 3.88 -2.61 3.17
C LYS A 52 4.43 -3.19 1.86
N THR A 53 3.56 -3.47 0.90
CA THR A 53 3.93 -4.00 -0.42
C THR A 53 4.58 -2.90 -1.26
N LEU A 54 4.03 -1.68 -1.24
CA LEU A 54 4.61 -0.52 -1.92
C LEU A 54 6.02 -0.22 -1.43
N TYR A 55 6.25 -0.28 -0.11
CA TYR A 55 7.58 -0.09 0.46
C TYR A 55 8.58 -1.12 -0.07
N SER A 56 8.21 -2.41 -0.08
CA SER A 56 9.07 -3.48 -0.59
C SER A 56 9.40 -3.32 -2.08
N LEU A 57 8.43 -2.92 -2.91
CA LEU A 57 8.68 -2.69 -4.33
C LEU A 57 9.50 -1.41 -4.57
N TYR A 58 9.25 -0.36 -3.80
CA TYR A 58 10.03 0.88 -3.85
C TYR A 58 11.49 0.66 -3.47
N SER A 59 11.76 -0.11 -2.41
CA SER A 59 13.14 -0.38 -2.00
C SER A 59 13.94 -1.20 -3.03
N ILE A 60 13.26 -2.02 -3.83
CA ILE A 60 13.87 -2.83 -4.89
C ILE A 60 14.04 -2.03 -6.19
N PHE A 61 13.00 -1.32 -6.63
CA PHE A 61 12.97 -0.70 -7.97
C PHE A 61 13.15 0.82 -7.98
N GLY A 62 12.97 1.50 -6.85
CA GLY A 62 13.11 2.95 -6.73
C GLY A 62 12.03 3.77 -7.46
N LYS A 63 10.93 3.15 -7.91
CA LYS A 63 9.88 3.85 -8.67
C LYS A 63 9.24 4.97 -7.83
N HIS A 64 9.42 6.21 -8.26
CA HIS A 64 8.92 7.39 -7.53
C HIS A 64 7.41 7.34 -7.26
N LYS A 65 6.60 6.81 -8.19
CA LYS A 65 5.15 6.68 -8.01
C LYS A 65 4.76 5.81 -6.81
N TYR A 66 5.56 4.80 -6.46
CA TYR A 66 5.32 3.99 -5.25
C TYR A 66 5.58 4.78 -3.98
N ARG A 67 6.53 5.71 -4.00
CA ARG A 67 6.74 6.64 -2.90
C ARG A 67 5.53 7.56 -2.71
N LEU A 68 5.07 8.19 -3.79
CA LEU A 68 3.89 9.06 -3.76
C LEU A 68 2.63 8.33 -3.28
N ALA A 69 2.43 7.08 -3.72
CA ALA A 69 1.33 6.24 -3.25
C ALA A 69 1.41 5.93 -1.74
N MET A 70 2.61 5.71 -1.20
CA MET A 70 2.80 5.57 0.24
C MET A 70 2.51 6.88 0.99
N ASP A 71 2.93 8.02 0.45
CA ASP A 71 2.64 9.32 1.05
C ASP A 71 1.11 9.56 1.07
N LEU A 72 0.37 9.20 0.02
CA LEU A 72 -1.10 9.24 -0.01
C LEU A 72 -1.75 8.32 1.04
N ILE A 73 -1.24 7.10 1.25
CA ILE A 73 -1.73 6.22 2.33
C ILE A 73 -1.42 6.82 3.71
N TYR A 74 -0.27 7.49 3.84
CA TYR A 74 0.13 8.13 5.09
C TYR A 74 -0.81 9.29 5.45
N THR A 75 -1.27 10.09 4.48
CA THR A 75 -2.23 11.18 4.77
C THR A 75 -3.54 10.65 5.35
N GLN A 76 -4.01 9.45 4.94
CA GLN A 76 -5.14 8.79 5.61
C GLN A 76 -4.82 8.53 7.09
N LEU A 77 -3.64 7.98 7.42
CA LEU A 77 -3.25 7.67 8.80
C LEU A 77 -3.13 8.92 9.69
N GLU A 78 -2.70 10.04 9.11
CA GLU A 78 -2.64 11.33 9.81
C GLU A 78 -4.03 11.81 10.24
N HIS A 79 -5.05 11.55 9.42
CA HIS A 79 -6.43 12.02 9.62
C HIS A 79 -7.40 10.92 10.09
N GLN A 80 -6.91 9.68 10.25
CA GLN A 80 -7.71 8.52 10.63
C GLN A 80 -8.43 8.78 11.98
N PRO A 81 -9.77 8.65 12.03
CA PRO A 81 -10.52 8.81 13.26
C PRO A 81 -10.04 7.88 14.37
N ARG A 82 -10.14 8.35 15.62
CA ARG A 82 -9.67 7.61 16.80
C ARG A 82 -10.76 7.53 17.86
N THR A 83 -10.73 6.45 18.65
CA THR A 83 -11.50 6.35 19.89
C THR A 83 -11.05 7.41 20.88
N ARG A 84 -11.83 7.62 21.94
CA ARG A 84 -11.45 8.53 23.04
C ARG A 84 -10.10 8.19 23.68
N GLU A 85 -9.67 6.93 23.60
CA GLU A 85 -8.40 6.45 24.15
C GLU A 85 -7.25 6.53 23.12
N GLY A 86 -7.52 7.00 21.90
CA GLY A 86 -6.51 7.25 20.86
C GLY A 86 -6.29 6.09 19.87
N ASN A 87 -7.03 4.99 19.97
CA ASN A 87 -6.94 3.88 19.01
C ASN A 87 -7.62 4.23 17.69
N PHE A 88 -7.07 3.81 16.55
CA PHE A 88 -7.73 4.04 15.26
C PHE A 88 -9.08 3.34 15.16
N TRP A 89 -10.08 4.04 14.63
CA TRP A 89 -11.29 3.40 14.13
C TRP A 89 -10.95 2.53 12.93
N HIS A 90 -11.63 1.41 12.80
CA HIS A 90 -11.35 0.47 11.71
C HIS A 90 -11.75 1.03 10.34
N LYS A 91 -12.91 1.71 10.27
CA LYS A 91 -13.47 2.39 9.08
C LYS A 91 -14.31 3.59 9.52
N ALA A 92 -14.48 4.61 8.66
CA ALA A 92 -15.35 5.76 8.95
C ALA A 92 -16.82 5.36 9.23
N ILE A 93 -17.28 4.25 8.65
CA ILE A 93 -18.64 3.74 8.82
C ILE A 93 -18.91 3.14 10.20
N TYR A 94 -17.86 2.91 11.00
CA TYR A 94 -17.98 2.36 12.35
C TYR A 94 -17.75 3.47 13.37
N PRO A 95 -18.66 3.67 14.34
CA PRO A 95 -18.50 4.65 15.43
C PRO A 95 -17.45 4.23 16.47
#